data_AF-A0A1Y3VHP6-F1
#
_entry.id   AF-A0A1Y3VHP6-F1
#
_cell.length_a   1.000
_cell.length_b   1.000
_cell.length_c   1.000
_cell.angle_alpha   90.00
_cell.angle_beta   90.00
_cell.angle_gamma   90.00
#
_symmetry.space_group_name_H-M   'P 1'
#
loop_
_entity.id
_entity.type
_entity.pdbx_description
1 polymer ?
#
loop_
_entity_poly.entity_id
_entity_poly.type
_entity_poly.pdbx_seq_one_letter_code
_entity_poly.pdbx_strand_id
1 'polypeptide(L)'
;MKTFLAMLTLGVTCWAFGTQAQTFDTRLLSQYDPAVLQELYPVCRHTTASAEQQAQLAERFRQENLRFSELVNRGNGVLSPDDEEELERMRDNALREVLSGEQLLQYYRYEALPAAYARGREAKTAVSKQLELSYMELKYVNNTFFVIEQETQAVKKLCRDNPTEARERARQIYEREIAWLEAKSGIRIDRQMHAERVVRLTDYAPLMPDGE
;
A
#
# COMPACT_ATOMS: atom_id res chain seq x y z
N MET A 1 -29.02 15.40 31.17
CA MET A 1 -28.17 15.45 29.97
C MET A 1 -27.06 14.42 30.12
N LYS A 2 -27.17 13.27 29.45
CA LYS A 2 -26.13 12.25 29.35
C LYS A 2 -25.82 12.10 27.86
N THR A 3 -24.80 12.80 27.38
CA THR A 3 -24.27 12.60 26.04
C THR A 3 -23.35 11.39 26.09
N PHE A 4 -23.90 10.24 25.67
CA PHE A 4 -23.11 9.05 25.36
C PHE A 4 -22.15 9.40 24.22
N LEU A 5 -20.86 9.50 24.57
CA LEU A 5 -19.79 9.54 23.60
C LEU A 5 -19.72 8.15 22.98
N ALA A 6 -20.27 8.01 21.77
CA ALA A 6 -20.10 6.81 20.97
C ALA A 6 -18.61 6.64 20.64
N MET A 7 -17.90 5.84 21.44
CA MET A 7 -16.63 5.24 21.03
C MET A 7 -16.92 4.39 19.81
N LEU A 8 -16.64 4.93 18.63
CA LEU A 8 -16.48 4.19 17.39
C LEU A 8 -15.27 3.27 17.56
N THR A 9 -15.49 2.11 18.19
CA THR A 9 -14.62 0.94 18.07
C THR A 9 -14.72 0.42 16.64
N LEU A 10 -14.09 1.10 15.69
CA LEU A 10 -13.63 0.48 14.46
C LEU A 10 -12.38 -0.33 14.82
N GLY A 11 -12.64 -1.47 15.46
CA GLY A 11 -11.65 -2.51 15.61
C GLY A 11 -11.12 -2.87 14.24
N VAL A 12 -9.79 -2.94 14.15
CA VAL A 12 -9.01 -3.69 13.18
C VAL A 12 -9.87 -4.25 12.04
N THR A 13 -10.05 -3.49 10.97
CA THR A 13 -10.25 -4.13 9.67
C THR A 13 -8.93 -4.82 9.37
N CYS A 14 -8.73 -5.99 9.97
CA CYS A 14 -8.19 -7.10 9.23
C CYS A 14 -9.06 -7.11 8.00
N TRP A 15 -8.53 -6.56 6.90
CA TRP A 15 -9.06 -6.85 5.59
C TRP A 15 -8.96 -8.37 5.53
N ALA A 16 -10.06 -9.04 5.89
CA ALA A 16 -10.34 -10.35 5.41
C ALA A 16 -10.17 -10.15 3.91
N PHE A 17 -9.07 -10.66 3.36
CA PHE A 17 -8.97 -10.96 1.95
C PHE A 17 -10.15 -11.91 1.72
N GLY A 18 -11.32 -11.34 1.46
CA GLY A 18 -12.43 -12.07 0.89
C GLY A 18 -11.83 -12.66 -0.36
N THR A 19 -11.60 -13.95 -0.33
CA THR A 19 -11.05 -14.75 -1.40
C THR A 19 -12.09 -14.80 -2.52
N GLN A 20 -12.39 -13.65 -3.14
CA GLN A 20 -12.85 -13.66 -4.51
C GLN A 20 -11.60 -13.97 -5.32
N ALA A 21 -11.58 -15.19 -5.86
CA ALA A 21 -10.53 -15.68 -6.73
C ALA A 21 -10.22 -14.63 -7.80
N GLN A 22 -8.93 -14.44 -8.06
CA GLN A 22 -8.38 -13.51 -9.07
C GLN A 22 -9.10 -13.65 -10.40
N THR A 23 -9.81 -12.58 -10.79
CA THR A 23 -10.70 -12.53 -11.93
C THR A 23 -9.94 -12.11 -13.19
N PHE A 24 -8.88 -12.80 -13.61
CA PHE A 24 -8.29 -12.52 -14.94
C PHE A 24 -9.09 -13.27 -16.00
N ASP A 25 -9.90 -12.57 -16.80
CA ASP A 25 -10.77 -13.21 -17.78
C ASP A 25 -10.00 -13.60 -19.05
N THR A 26 -9.46 -14.82 -19.04
CA THR A 26 -8.64 -15.35 -20.13
C THR A 26 -9.39 -15.49 -21.46
N ARG A 27 -10.73 -15.63 -21.43
CA ARG A 27 -11.52 -15.76 -22.66
C ARG A 27 -11.73 -14.40 -23.30
N LEU A 28 -12.18 -13.43 -22.51
CA LEU A 28 -12.39 -12.05 -22.95
C LEU A 28 -11.10 -11.40 -23.43
N LEU A 29 -10.01 -11.64 -22.72
CA LEU A 29 -8.73 -10.98 -22.97
C LEU A 29 -7.89 -11.67 -24.05
N SER A 30 -8.27 -12.87 -24.51
CA SER A 30 -7.52 -13.62 -25.54
C SER A 30 -7.31 -12.89 -26.88
N GLN A 31 -8.10 -11.85 -27.14
CA GLN A 31 -8.03 -11.01 -28.34
C GLN A 31 -6.95 -9.91 -28.29
N TYR A 32 -6.36 -9.64 -27.12
CA TYR A 32 -5.33 -8.62 -26.95
C TYR A 32 -3.92 -9.21 -27.02
N ASP A 33 -2.95 -8.38 -27.44
CA ASP A 33 -1.55 -8.78 -27.54
C ASP A 33 -0.96 -9.15 -26.17
N PRO A 34 0.02 -10.08 -26.12
CA PRO A 34 0.65 -10.51 -24.87
C PRO A 34 1.22 -9.37 -24.01
N ALA A 35 1.69 -8.28 -24.63
CA ALA A 35 2.18 -7.09 -23.91
C ALA A 35 1.07 -6.44 -23.07
N VAL A 36 -0.12 -6.27 -23.64
CA VAL A 36 -1.30 -5.74 -22.93
C VAL A 36 -1.67 -6.66 -21.77
N LEU A 37 -1.65 -7.98 -21.99
CA LEU A 37 -1.97 -8.96 -20.94
C LEU A 37 -0.97 -8.93 -19.79
N GLN A 38 0.32 -8.79 -20.10
CA GLN A 38 1.39 -8.71 -19.10
C GLN A 38 1.24 -7.47 -18.21
N GLU A 39 0.84 -6.34 -18.78
CA GLU A 39 0.61 -5.09 -18.04
C GLU A 39 -0.71 -5.09 -17.27
N LEU A 40 -1.76 -5.72 -17.82
CA LEU A 40 -3.07 -5.81 -17.20
C LEU A 40 -3.12 -6.81 -16.04
N TYR A 41 -2.34 -7.89 -16.13
CA TYR A 41 -2.37 -8.97 -15.15
C TYR A 41 -2.14 -8.50 -13.70
N PRO A 42 -1.13 -7.67 -13.38
CA PRO A 42 -0.98 -7.12 -12.04
C PRO A 42 -2.20 -6.35 -11.53
N VAL A 43 -2.88 -5.59 -12.39
CA VAL A 43 -4.09 -4.85 -12.01
C VAL A 43 -5.19 -5.84 -11.61
N CYS A 44 -5.51 -6.81 -12.45
CA CYS A 44 -6.57 -7.81 -12.18
C CYS A 44 -6.20 -8.79 -11.05
N ARG A 45 -4.91 -9.01 -10.82
CA ARG A 45 -4.42 -9.87 -9.75
C ARG A 45 -4.65 -9.25 -8.38
N HIS A 46 -4.59 -7.92 -8.31
CA HIS A 46 -4.59 -7.14 -7.07
C HIS A 46 -5.83 -6.27 -6.87
N THR A 47 -6.74 -6.28 -7.83
CA THR A 47 -8.05 -5.63 -7.76
C THR A 47 -9.13 -6.57 -8.26
N THR A 48 -10.33 -6.46 -7.70
CA THR A 48 -11.51 -7.19 -8.18
C THR A 48 -12.14 -6.45 -9.36
N ALA A 49 -11.39 -6.27 -10.45
CA ALA A 49 -11.88 -5.61 -11.66
C ALA A 49 -12.92 -6.49 -12.38
N SER A 50 -14.07 -5.92 -12.71
CA SER A 50 -15.10 -6.60 -13.49
C SER A 50 -14.61 -6.94 -14.91
N ALA A 51 -15.28 -7.86 -15.61
CA ALA A 51 -14.96 -8.18 -17.00
C ALA A 51 -15.00 -6.93 -17.90
N GLU A 52 -15.97 -6.03 -17.67
CA GLU A 52 -16.07 -4.76 -18.39
C GLU A 52 -14.86 -3.85 -18.09
N GLN A 53 -14.49 -3.70 -16.81
CA GLN A 53 -13.32 -2.91 -16.43
C GLN A 53 -12.03 -3.49 -17.04
N GLN A 54 -11.91 -4.82 -17.10
CA GLN A 54 -10.76 -5.47 -17.72
C GLN A 54 -10.66 -5.20 -19.23
N ALA A 55 -11.77 -5.28 -19.97
CA ALA A 55 -11.80 -4.93 -21.39
C ALA A 55 -11.48 -3.45 -21.60
N GLN A 56 -12.03 -2.55 -20.78
CA GLN A 56 -11.74 -1.12 -20.86
C GLN A 56 -10.25 -0.83 -20.61
N LEU A 57 -9.67 -1.40 -19.55
CA LEU A 57 -8.24 -1.25 -19.24
C LEU A 57 -7.35 -1.86 -20.33
N ALA A 58 -7.70 -3.05 -20.85
CA ALA A 58 -6.97 -3.68 -21.94
C ALA A 58 -6.90 -2.78 -23.18
N GLU A 59 -8.02 -2.15 -23.53
CA GLU A 59 -8.08 -1.23 -24.65
C GLU A 59 -7.26 0.05 -24.41
N ARG A 60 -7.31 0.61 -23.20
CA ARG A 60 -6.48 1.76 -22.83
C ARG A 60 -4.98 1.43 -22.88
N PHE A 61 -4.58 0.26 -22.39
CA PHE A 61 -3.18 -0.19 -22.41
C PHE A 61 -2.72 -0.51 -23.83
N ARG A 62 -3.60 -1.03 -24.69
CA ARG A 62 -3.33 -1.17 -26.12
C ARG A 62 -3.04 0.19 -26.78
N GLN A 63 -3.84 1.22 -26.47
CA GLN A 63 -3.62 2.58 -26.98
C GLN A 63 -2.31 3.19 -26.47
N GLU A 64 -1.98 2.98 -25.20
CA GLU A 64 -0.69 3.38 -24.62
C GLU A 64 0.48 2.67 -25.31
N ASN A 65 0.38 1.37 -25.60
CA ASN A 65 1.43 0.61 -26.27
C ASN A 65 1.65 1.03 -27.74
N LEU A 66 0.56 1.38 -28.43
CA LEU A 66 0.66 2.01 -29.75
C LEU A 66 1.36 3.37 -29.65
N ARG A 67 0.99 4.18 -28.65
CA ARG A 67 1.61 5.48 -28.42
C ARG A 67 3.09 5.36 -28.07
N PHE A 68 3.46 4.43 -27.20
CA PHE A 68 4.85 4.10 -26.89
C PHE A 68 5.64 3.80 -28.17
N SER A 69 5.08 2.97 -29.06
CA SER A 69 5.73 2.61 -30.32
C SER A 69 5.92 3.83 -31.23
N GLU A 70 4.94 4.72 -31.32
CA GLU A 70 5.06 6.00 -32.05
C GLU A 70 6.17 6.89 -31.48
N LEU A 71 6.20 7.07 -30.16
CA LEU A 71 7.16 7.95 -29.47
C LEU A 71 8.59 7.43 -29.62
N VAL A 72 8.80 6.12 -29.43
CA VAL A 72 10.11 5.47 -29.64
C VAL A 72 10.57 5.61 -31.09
N ASN A 73 9.69 5.40 -32.07
CA ASN A 73 10.04 5.55 -33.49
C ASN A 73 10.40 7.01 -33.83
N ARG A 74 9.63 7.97 -33.32
CA ARG A 74 9.89 9.40 -33.49
C ARG A 74 11.23 9.81 -32.87
N GLY A 75 11.59 9.22 -31.73
CA GLY A 75 12.84 9.44 -31.02
C GLY A 75 14.02 8.58 -31.50
N ASN A 76 13.90 7.86 -32.63
CA ASN A 76 14.91 6.94 -33.14
C ASN A 76 15.41 5.91 -32.10
N GLY A 77 14.47 5.34 -31.33
CA GLY A 77 14.77 4.34 -30.31
C GLY A 77 14.94 4.91 -28.89
N VAL A 78 14.79 6.23 -28.70
CA VAL A 78 14.96 6.89 -27.39
C VAL A 78 13.68 7.60 -26.99
N LEU A 79 13.18 7.32 -25.79
CA LEU A 79 12.12 8.12 -25.16
C LEU A 79 12.73 9.34 -24.48
N SER A 80 12.13 10.50 -24.68
CA SER A 80 12.46 11.70 -23.92
C SER A 80 11.76 11.68 -22.55
N PRO A 81 12.23 12.46 -21.57
CA PRO A 81 11.53 12.58 -20.28
C PRO A 81 10.07 13.04 -20.41
N ASP A 82 9.77 13.92 -21.37
CA ASP A 82 8.41 14.39 -21.64
C ASP A 82 7.52 13.26 -22.19
N ASP A 83 8.08 12.36 -22.99
CA ASP A 83 7.39 11.20 -23.55
C ASP A 83 7.12 10.13 -22.50
N GLU A 84 8.07 9.90 -21.59
CA GLU A 84 7.88 9.04 -20.42
C GLU A 84 6.75 9.61 -19.53
N GLU A 85 6.76 10.91 -19.26
CA GLU A 85 5.72 11.56 -18.47
C GLU A 85 4.34 11.48 -19.17
N GLU A 86 4.29 11.60 -20.50
CA GLU A 86 3.07 11.41 -21.28
C GLU A 86 2.49 10.01 -21.07
N LEU A 87 3.31 8.96 -21.20
CA LEU A 87 2.88 7.57 -21.01
C LEU A 87 2.45 7.29 -19.57
N GLU A 88 3.18 7.79 -18.58
CA GLU A 88 2.79 7.70 -17.17
C GLU A 88 1.43 8.35 -16.91
N ARG A 89 1.18 9.53 -17.49
CA ARG A 89 -0.13 10.19 -17.39
C ARG A 89 -1.23 9.38 -18.08
N MET A 90 -0.96 8.77 -19.23
CA MET A 90 -1.92 7.88 -19.91
C MET A 90 -2.29 6.69 -19.01
N ARG A 91 -1.30 6.04 -18.40
CA ARG A 91 -1.51 4.91 -17.47
C ARG A 91 -2.33 5.33 -16.26
N ASP A 92 -1.93 6.42 -15.60
CA ASP A 92 -2.62 6.94 -14.42
C ASP A 92 -4.07 7.30 -14.72
N ASN A 93 -4.32 7.96 -15.86
CA ASN A 93 -5.68 8.32 -16.29
C ASN A 93 -6.53 7.08 -16.59
N ALA A 94 -5.98 6.10 -17.32
CA ALA A 94 -6.68 4.85 -17.62
C ALA A 94 -7.14 4.14 -16.34
N LEU A 95 -6.26 4.04 -15.34
CA LEU A 95 -6.57 3.43 -14.06
C LEU A 95 -7.64 4.22 -13.29
N ARG A 96 -7.52 5.56 -13.23
CA ARG A 96 -8.46 6.44 -12.50
C ARG A 96 -9.85 6.50 -13.13
N GLU A 97 -9.94 6.42 -14.44
CA GLU A 97 -11.22 6.45 -15.17
C GLU A 97 -12.00 5.14 -15.01
N VAL A 98 -11.29 4.00 -14.99
CA VAL A 98 -11.93 2.68 -15.02
C VAL A 98 -12.13 2.08 -13.63
N LEU A 99 -11.18 2.28 -12.71
CA LEU A 99 -11.22 1.70 -11.37
C LEU A 99 -11.90 2.64 -10.37
N SER A 100 -12.60 2.04 -9.40
CA SER A 100 -13.09 2.79 -8.24
C SER A 100 -11.92 3.27 -7.37
N GLY A 101 -12.14 4.29 -6.54
CA GLY A 101 -11.11 4.77 -5.60
C GLY A 101 -10.58 3.69 -4.65
N GLU A 102 -11.41 2.70 -4.29
CA GLU A 102 -10.98 1.57 -3.46
C GLU A 102 -10.12 0.58 -4.25
N GLN A 103 -10.54 0.22 -5.47
CA GLN A 103 -9.76 -0.66 -6.36
C GLN A 103 -8.40 -0.01 -6.68
N LEU A 104 -8.39 1.29 -6.96
CA LEU A 104 -7.17 2.03 -7.24
C LEU A 104 -6.23 2.06 -6.03
N LEU A 105 -6.77 2.28 -4.82
CA LEU A 105 -5.98 2.22 -3.59
C LEU A 105 -5.39 0.82 -3.35
N GLN A 106 -6.15 -0.25 -3.61
CA GLN A 106 -5.64 -1.63 -3.53
C GLN A 106 -4.50 -1.87 -4.51
N TYR A 107 -4.63 -1.40 -5.75
CA TYR A 107 -3.58 -1.49 -6.76
C TYR A 107 -2.32 -0.72 -6.35
N TYR A 108 -2.45 0.53 -5.90
CA TYR A 108 -1.29 1.33 -5.49
C TYR A 108 -0.60 0.78 -4.23
N ARG A 109 -1.32 0.12 -3.33
CA ARG A 109 -0.71 -0.64 -2.23
C ARG A 109 0.14 -1.81 -2.73
N TYR A 110 -0.25 -2.45 -3.82
CA TYR A 110 0.56 -3.49 -4.45
C TYR A 110 1.84 -2.92 -5.07
N GLU A 111 1.73 -1.83 -5.84
CA GLU A 111 2.91 -1.16 -6.42
C GLU A 111 3.93 -0.73 -5.34
N ALA A 112 3.44 -0.35 -4.16
CA ALA A 112 4.28 0.06 -3.04
C ALA A 112 4.98 -1.10 -2.29
N LEU A 113 4.67 -2.37 -2.60
CA LEU A 113 5.21 -3.52 -1.85
C LEU A 113 6.75 -3.57 -1.80
N PRO A 114 7.50 -3.35 -2.90
CA PRO A 114 8.96 -3.40 -2.84
C PRO A 114 9.56 -2.37 -1.87
N ALA A 115 9.05 -1.14 -1.93
CA ALA A 115 9.45 -0.06 -1.02
C ALA A 115 9.07 -0.37 0.43
N ALA A 116 7.85 -0.89 0.65
CA ALA A 116 7.37 -1.26 1.97
C ALA A 116 8.20 -2.38 2.61
N TYR A 117 8.57 -3.41 1.84
CA TYR A 117 9.46 -4.47 2.32
C TYR A 117 10.86 -3.95 2.64
N ALA A 118 11.41 -3.05 1.81
CA ALA A 118 12.69 -2.42 2.09
C ALA A 118 12.63 -1.61 3.39
N ARG A 119 11.58 -0.81 3.57
CA ARG A 119 11.39 0.04 4.74
C ARG A 119 11.23 -0.74 6.03
N GLY A 120 10.43 -1.81 6.03
CA GLY A 120 10.29 -2.70 7.18
C GLY A 120 11.62 -3.33 7.62
N ARG A 121 12.43 -3.80 6.65
CA ARG A 121 13.76 -4.36 6.92
C ARG A 121 14.74 -3.32 7.44
N GLU A 122 14.72 -2.11 6.89
CA GLU A 122 15.55 -0.99 7.33
C GLU A 122 15.25 -0.64 8.78
N ALA A 123 13.96 -0.46 9.12
CA ALA A 123 13.52 -0.13 10.48
C ALA A 123 13.92 -1.22 11.48
N LYS A 124 13.67 -2.50 11.14
CA LYS A 124 14.10 -3.64 11.95
C LYS A 124 15.60 -3.58 12.22
N THR A 125 16.42 -3.33 11.18
CA THR A 125 17.88 -3.26 11.30
C THR A 125 18.34 -2.07 12.15
N ALA A 126 17.69 -0.92 12.01
CA ALA A 126 18.02 0.30 12.76
C ALA A 126 17.70 0.14 14.25
N VAL A 127 16.56 -0.44 14.58
CA VAL A 127 16.09 -0.59 15.97
C VAL A 127 16.85 -1.68 16.71
N SER A 128 17.21 -2.80 16.04
CA SER A 128 18.04 -3.86 16.65
C SER A 128 19.42 -3.38 17.12
N LYS A 129 19.91 -2.24 16.61
CA LYS A 129 21.18 -1.64 17.07
C LYS A 129 21.02 -0.82 18.35
N GLN A 130 19.79 -0.47 18.72
CA GLN A 130 19.47 0.43 19.82
C GLN A 130 18.90 -0.33 21.03
N LEU A 131 18.12 -1.38 20.77
CA LEU A 131 17.44 -2.17 21.79
C LEU A 131 17.65 -3.66 21.54
N GLU A 132 17.81 -4.43 22.62
CA GLU A 132 17.67 -5.87 22.57
C GLU A 132 16.18 -6.22 22.45
N LEU A 133 15.80 -6.73 21.28
CA LEU A 133 14.42 -7.05 20.93
C LEU A 133 14.22 -8.56 20.76
N SER A 134 13.10 -9.05 21.25
CA SER A 134 12.61 -10.40 20.95
C SER A 134 12.25 -10.54 19.47
N TYR A 135 12.13 -11.78 19.01
CA TYR A 135 11.65 -12.08 17.65
C TYR A 135 10.29 -11.43 17.35
N MET A 136 9.38 -11.42 18.32
CA MET A 136 8.04 -10.86 18.16
C MET A 136 8.06 -9.34 18.07
N GLU A 137 8.86 -8.67 18.89
CA GLU A 137 9.03 -7.20 18.81
C GLU A 137 9.62 -6.80 17.45
N LEU A 138 10.62 -7.54 16.96
CA LEU A 138 11.19 -7.31 15.63
C LEU A 138 10.16 -7.50 14.51
N LYS A 139 9.24 -8.46 14.66
CA LYS A 139 8.14 -8.67 13.71
C LYS A 139 7.16 -7.49 13.74
N TYR A 140 6.83 -6.97 14.93
CA TYR A 140 5.96 -5.80 15.06
C TYR A 140 6.60 -4.55 14.44
N VAL A 141 7.85 -4.25 14.75
CA VAL A 141 8.60 -3.13 14.13
C VAL A 141 8.61 -3.26 12.61
N ASN A 142 8.98 -4.43 12.09
CA ASN A 142 9.01 -4.67 10.64
C ASN A 142 7.65 -4.42 9.99
N ASN A 143 6.58 -4.95 10.58
CA ASN A 143 5.23 -4.83 10.04
C ASN A 143 4.69 -3.39 10.12
N THR A 144 4.92 -2.69 11.22
CA THR A 144 4.53 -1.28 11.39
C THR A 144 5.14 -0.42 10.28
N PHE A 145 6.45 -0.51 10.06
CA PHE A 145 7.11 0.31 9.05
C PHE A 145 6.82 -0.14 7.61
N PHE A 146 6.53 -1.43 7.40
CA PHE A 146 5.96 -1.91 6.15
C PHE A 146 4.62 -1.24 5.84
N VAL A 147 3.66 -1.26 6.79
CA VAL A 147 2.32 -0.69 6.59
C VAL A 147 2.40 0.82 6.40
N ILE A 148 3.19 1.53 7.21
CA ILE A 148 3.39 2.98 7.08
C ILE A 148 3.83 3.33 5.66
N GLU A 149 4.86 2.65 5.14
CA GLU A 149 5.38 2.94 3.80
C GLU A 149 4.36 2.59 2.72
N GLN A 150 3.77 1.40 2.79
CA GLN A 150 2.81 0.92 1.80
C GLN A 150 1.62 1.88 1.65
N GLU A 151 0.98 2.20 2.76
CA GLU A 151 -0.20 3.06 2.78
C GLU A 151 0.16 4.50 2.42
N THR A 152 1.31 5.00 2.87
CA THR A 152 1.77 6.37 2.54
C THR A 152 2.00 6.53 1.05
N GLN A 153 2.70 5.58 0.40
CA GLN A 153 2.95 5.64 -1.04
C GLN A 153 1.64 5.51 -1.84
N ALA A 154 0.76 4.59 -1.43
CA ALA A 154 -0.52 4.39 -2.09
C ALA A 154 -1.40 5.65 -2.03
N VAL A 155 -1.48 6.30 -0.86
CA VAL A 155 -2.25 7.54 -0.68
C VAL A 155 -1.62 8.72 -1.41
N LYS A 156 -0.29 8.83 -1.47
CA LYS A 156 0.37 9.88 -2.26
C LYS A 156 -0.01 9.80 -3.74
N LYS A 157 -0.07 8.59 -4.30
CA LYS A 157 -0.46 8.37 -5.70
C LYS A 157 -1.96 8.62 -5.92
N LEU A 158 -2.80 8.16 -4.99
CA LEU A 158 -4.25 8.40 -5.01
C LEU A 158 -4.59 9.90 -4.95
N CYS A 159 -3.92 10.65 -4.08
CA CYS A 159 -4.16 12.08 -3.83
C CYS A 159 -3.13 12.97 -4.56
N ARG A 160 -2.59 12.55 -5.71
CA ARG A 160 -1.55 13.30 -6.47
C ARG A 160 -1.95 14.76 -6.70
N ASP A 161 -3.22 15.00 -6.98
CA ASP A 161 -3.77 16.33 -7.29
C ASP A 161 -4.14 17.14 -6.04
N ASN A 162 -4.09 16.52 -4.85
CA ASN A 162 -4.34 17.16 -3.56
C ASN A 162 -3.20 16.84 -2.56
N PRO A 163 -2.05 17.53 -2.67
CA PRO A 163 -0.88 17.24 -1.83
C PRO A 163 -1.12 17.51 -0.34
N THR A 164 -2.04 18.43 -0.01
CA THR A 164 -2.40 18.72 1.38
C THR A 164 -3.11 17.53 2.01
N GLU A 165 -4.10 16.96 1.31
CA GLU A 165 -4.80 15.75 1.76
C GLU A 165 -3.86 14.54 1.83
N ALA A 166 -2.97 14.38 0.85
CA ALA A 166 -1.96 13.31 0.86
C ALA A 166 -1.08 13.37 2.12
N ARG A 167 -0.60 14.57 2.48
CA ARG A 167 0.23 14.79 3.68
C ARG A 167 -0.53 14.49 4.97
N GLU A 168 -1.78 14.94 5.07
CA GLU A 168 -2.59 14.73 6.25
C GLU A 168 -2.92 13.25 6.47
N ARG A 169 -3.33 12.54 5.41
CA ARG A 169 -3.57 11.10 5.49
C ARG A 169 -2.29 10.32 5.82
N ALA A 170 -1.15 10.66 5.23
CA ALA A 170 0.14 10.04 5.55
C ALA A 170 0.54 10.26 7.02
N ARG A 171 0.29 11.46 7.56
CA ARG A 171 0.49 11.77 8.98
C ARG A 171 -0.37 10.88 9.87
N GLN A 172 -1.66 10.76 9.56
CA GLN A 172 -2.60 9.92 10.31
C GLN A 172 -2.21 8.43 10.28
N ILE A 173 -1.76 7.93 9.13
CA ILE A 173 -1.21 6.56 8.99
C ILE A 173 -0.03 6.37 9.95
N TYR A 174 0.95 7.28 9.91
CA TYR A 174 2.12 7.18 10.77
C TYR A 174 1.73 7.18 12.26
N GLU A 175 0.91 8.14 12.69
CA GLU A 175 0.49 8.26 14.08
C GLU A 175 -0.26 7.01 14.57
N ARG A 176 -1.18 6.48 13.74
CA ARG A 176 -1.93 5.26 14.05
C ARG A 176 -1.03 4.05 14.21
N GLU A 177 -0.11 3.82 13.28
CA GLU A 177 0.73 2.62 13.27
C GLU A 177 1.82 2.66 14.35
N ILE A 178 2.35 3.85 14.68
CA ILE A 178 3.28 4.02 15.81
C ILE A 178 2.56 3.81 17.14
N ALA A 179 1.35 4.36 17.31
CA ALA A 179 0.55 4.12 18.52
C ALA A 179 0.21 2.62 18.69
N TRP A 180 -0.08 1.92 17.59
CA TRP A 180 -0.30 0.48 17.60
C TRP A 180 0.96 -0.28 18.03
N LEU A 181 2.13 0.10 17.50
CA LEU A 181 3.41 -0.53 17.88
C LEU A 181 3.69 -0.34 19.37
N GLU A 182 3.53 0.88 19.88
CA GLU A 182 3.73 1.21 21.29
C GLU A 182 2.81 0.37 22.18
N ALA A 183 1.51 0.31 21.85
CA ALA A 183 0.54 -0.49 22.61
C ALA A 183 0.82 -2.00 22.54
N LYS A 184 1.39 -2.51 21.44
CA LYS A 184 1.66 -3.95 21.26
C LYS A 184 3.00 -4.43 21.80
N SER A 185 3.99 -3.55 21.85
CA SER A 185 5.38 -3.92 22.17
C SER A 185 5.98 -3.16 23.34
N GLY A 186 5.38 -2.06 23.77
CA GLY A 186 5.97 -1.12 24.73
C GLY A 186 7.16 -0.34 24.18
N ILE A 187 7.37 -0.37 22.85
CA ILE A 187 8.47 0.33 22.16
C ILE A 187 7.89 1.55 21.45
N ARG A 188 8.48 2.72 21.71
CA ARG A 188 8.20 3.94 20.97
C ARG A 188 9.35 4.19 20.01
N ILE A 189 9.01 4.57 18.77
CA ILE A 189 9.98 4.91 17.73
C ILE A 189 9.58 6.25 17.12
N ASP A 190 10.52 7.19 17.09
CA ASP A 190 10.30 8.51 16.49
C ASP A 190 10.53 8.52 14.96
N ARG A 191 10.42 9.71 14.33
CA ARG A 191 10.61 9.85 12.88
C ARG A 191 12.07 9.73 12.45
N GLN A 192 13.00 9.91 13.38
CA GLN A 192 14.45 9.79 13.20
C GLN A 192 14.94 8.35 13.45
N MET A 193 14.03 7.41 13.67
CA MET A 193 14.32 6.01 13.99
C MET A 193 14.99 5.82 15.36
N HIS A 194 14.87 6.78 16.27
CA HIS A 194 15.27 6.55 17.66
C HIS A 194 14.21 5.71 18.36
N ALA A 195 14.66 4.64 19.00
CA ALA A 195 13.80 3.67 19.67
C ALA A 195 14.06 3.66 21.18
N GLU A 196 12.98 3.74 21.96
CA GLU A 196 13.01 3.66 23.41
C GLU A 196 11.96 2.68 23.93
N ARG A 197 12.28 2.00 25.03
CA ARG A 197 11.32 1.16 25.74
C ARG A 197 10.57 2.02 26.75
N VAL A 198 9.30 2.30 26.44
CA VAL A 198 8.43 3.18 27.24
C VAL A 198 7.55 2.42 28.22
N VAL A 199 7.34 1.12 27.98
CA VAL A 199 6.70 0.20 28.93
C VAL A 199 7.61 -1.00 29.12
N ARG A 200 8.00 -1.31 30.37
CA ARG A 200 8.64 -2.60 30.64
C ARG A 200 7.53 -3.64 30.68
N LEU A 201 7.69 -4.73 29.92
CA LEU A 201 6.78 -5.88 29.96
C LEU A 201 6.66 -6.52 31.37
N THR A 202 7.44 -6.07 32.36
CA THR A 202 7.26 -6.39 33.79
C THR A 202 6.01 -5.76 34.42
N ASP A 203 5.35 -4.82 33.74
CA ASP A 203 4.17 -4.12 34.28
C ASP A 203 2.85 -4.85 33.94
N TYR A 204 2.92 -5.91 33.12
CA TYR A 204 1.90 -6.95 33.09
C TYR A 204 2.32 -8.05 34.07
N ALA A 205 2.01 -7.84 35.34
CA ALA A 205 1.88 -8.97 36.25
C ALA A 205 0.93 -9.97 35.58
N PRO A 206 1.27 -11.28 35.50
CA PRO A 206 0.26 -12.25 35.13
C PRO A 206 -0.85 -12.10 36.17
N LEU A 207 -2.08 -11.85 35.72
CA LEU A 207 -3.26 -12.12 36.51
C LEU A 207 -3.34 -13.64 36.69
N MET A 208 -2.42 -14.20 37.46
CA MET A 208 -2.68 -15.44 38.16
C MET A 208 -3.71 -15.06 39.21
N PRO A 209 -4.94 -15.59 39.16
CA PRO A 209 -5.78 -15.53 40.34
C PRO A 209 -5.01 -16.24 41.45
N ASP A 210 -4.73 -15.53 42.53
CA ASP A 210 -4.35 -16.17 43.79
C ASP A 210 -5.52 -17.11 44.14
N GLY A 211 -5.30 -18.40 43.94
CA GLY A 211 -6.31 -19.44 44.08
C GLY A 211 -5.66 -20.66 44.71
N GLU A 212 -5.60 -20.60 46.05
CA GLU A 212 -5.76 -21.68 47.04
C GLU A 212 -5.13 -23.06 46.77
#